data_AF-A0A970LBD4-F1
#
_entry.id   AF-A0A970LBD4-F1
#
_cell.length_a   1.000
_cell.length_b   1.000
_cell.length_c   1.000
_cell.angle_alpha   90.00
_cell.angle_beta   90.00
_cell.angle_gamma   90.00
#
_symmetry.space_group_name_H-M   'P 1'
#
loop_
_entity.id
_entity.type
_entity.pdbx_description
1 polymer ?
#
loop_
_entity_poly.entity_id
_entity_poly.type
_entity_poly.pdbx_seq_one_letter_code
_entity_poly.pdbx_strand_id
1 'polypeptide(L)' 'MKLVFLDTATMGDDIDLSPFEQFGSLTVYHNTQPQEVIPRISEADVVLVNKV' A
#
# COMPACT_ATOMS: atom_id res chain seq x y z
N MET A 1 -4.57 5.94 -11.76
CA MET A 1 -3.68 4.81 -11.43
C MET A 1 -4.09 4.26 -10.07
N LYS A 2 -4.08 2.94 -9.88
CA LYS A 2 -4.33 2.29 -8.59
C LYS A 2 -2.98 1.97 -7.93
N LEU A 3 -2.72 2.60 -6.79
CA LEU A 3 -1.55 2.39 -5.97
C LEU A 3 -1.95 1.59 -4.73
N VAL A 4 -1.17 0.58 -4.37
CA VAL A 4 -1.40 -0.22 -3.17
C VAL A 4 -0.14 -0.27 -2.33
N PHE A 5 -0.24 0.11 -1.05
CA PHE A 5 0.84 -0.04 -0.08
C PHE A 5 0.50 -1.18 0.90
N LEU A 6 1.27 -2.27 0.86
CA LEU A 6 0.98 -3.49 1.60
C LEU A 6 1.42 -3.47 3.08
N ASP A 7 2.41 -2.67 3.47
CA ASP A 7 2.90 -2.64 4.85
C ASP A 7 3.35 -1.23 5.21
N THR A 8 2.61 -0.62 6.13
CA THR A 8 2.91 0.70 6.71
C THR A 8 3.18 0.64 8.21
N ALA A 9 3.14 -0.55 8.83
CA ALA A 9 3.26 -0.71 10.28
C ALA A 9 4.60 -0.18 10.83
N THR A 10 5.65 -0.19 10.01
CA THR A 10 6.97 0.31 10.42
C THR A 10 7.18 1.81 10.13
N MET A 11 6.24 2.49 9.48
CA MET A 11 6.43 3.89 9.06
C MET A 11 6.01 4.92 10.11
N GLY A 12 5.40 4.48 11.21
CA GLY A 12 4.81 5.37 12.21
C GLY A 12 3.43 5.89 11.79
N ASP A 13 2.60 6.24 12.77
CA ASP A 13 1.22 6.71 12.52
C ASP A 13 1.17 8.18 12.08
N ASP A 14 2.31 8.89 12.09
CA ASP A 14 2.46 10.31 11.78
C ASP A 14 2.92 10.58 10.33
N ILE A 15 3.10 9.54 9.52
CA ILE A 15 3.50 9.71 8.12
C ILE A 15 2.34 10.20 7.26
N ASP A 16 2.58 11.29 6.52
CA ASP A 16 1.63 11.79 5.53
C ASP A 16 1.84 11.11 4.16
N LEU A 17 0.87 10.30 3.76
CA LEU A 17 0.85 9.60 2.47
C LEU A 17 -0.02 10.32 1.42
N SER A 18 -0.65 11.45 1.76
CA SER A 18 -1.47 12.23 0.83
C SER A 18 -0.72 12.67 -0.44
N PRO A 19 0.62 12.88 -0.45
CA PRO A 19 1.32 13.18 -1.70
C PRO A 19 1.22 12.07 -2.74
N PHE A 20 0.95 10.81 -2.38
CA PHE A 20 0.77 9.75 -3.37
C PHE A 20 -0.57 9.86 -4.13
N GLU A 21 -1.56 10.53 -3.57
CA GLU A 21 -2.87 10.70 -4.20
C GLU A 21 -2.79 11.53 -5.49
N GLN A 22 -1.73 12.34 -5.66
CA GLN A 22 -1.48 13.07 -6.91
C GLN A 22 -1.21 12.14 -8.10
N PHE A 23 -0.77 10.91 -7.84
CA PHE A 23 -0.46 9.92 -8.88
C PHE A 23 -1.64 8.97 -9.14
N GLY A 24 -2.68 8.99 -8.30
CA GLY A 24 -3.86 8.14 -8.43
C GLY A 24 -4.54 7.81 -7.10
N SER A 25 -5.37 6.77 -7.10
CA SER A 25 -6.03 6.30 -5.89
C SER A 25 -5.08 5.39 -5.11
N LEU A 26 -4.79 5.76 -3.86
CA LEU A 26 -3.94 5.01 -2.95
C LEU A 26 -4.78 4.19 -1.97
N THR A 27 -4.52 2.89 -1.91
CA THR A 27 -5.01 1.99 -0.86
C THR A 27 -3.86 1.60 0.04
N VAL A 28 -4.01 1.79 1.35
CA VAL A 28 -2.98 1.51 2.34
C VAL A 28 -3.43 0.39 3.27
N TYR A 29 -2.54 -0.57 3.49
CA TYR A 29 -2.69 -1.61 4.49
C TYR A 29 -1.65 -1.45 5.59
N HIS A 30 -2.09 -1.58 6.85
CA HIS A 30 -1.18 -1.51 7.99
C HIS A 30 -0.22 -2.71 8.00
N ASN A 31 -0.73 -3.93 7.78
CA ASN A 31 0.04 -5.16 7.66
C ASN A 31 -0.64 -6.09 6.64
N THR A 32 0.15 -6.90 5.93
CA THR A 32 -0.31 -7.87 4.92
C THR A 32 0.32 -9.24 5.18
N GLN A 33 -0.50 -10.28 5.33
CA GLN A 33 -0.02 -11.67 5.38
C GLN A 33 0.24 -12.22 3.97
N PRO A 34 1.11 -13.24 3.80
CA PRO A 34 1.46 -13.79 2.49
C PRO A 34 0.25 -14.20 1.62
N GLN A 35 -0.77 -14.81 2.23
CA GLN A 35 -1.99 -15.22 1.51
C GLN A 35 -2.87 -14.06 1.05
N GLU A 36 -2.65 -12.85 1.57
CA GLU A 36 -3.43 -11.65 1.26
C GLU A 36 -2.78 -10.82 0.14
N VAL A 37 -1.52 -11.06 -0.19
CA VAL A 37 -0.78 -10.27 -1.19
C VAL A 37 -1.49 -10.30 -2.53
N ILE A 38 -1.74 -11.49 -3.08
CA ILE A 38 -2.36 -11.66 -4.40
C ILE A 38 -3.71 -10.96 -4.52
N PRO A 39 -4.69 -11.14 -3.60
CA PRO A 39 -5.97 -10.44 -3.71
C PRO A 39 -5.85 -8.92 -3.48
N ARG A 40 -4.86 -8.43 -2.71
CA ARG A 40 -4.68 -6.98 -2.47
C ARG A 40 -4.04 -6.25 -3.65
N ILE A 41 -3.25 -6.93 -4.48
CA ILE A 41 -2.56 -6.33 -5.63
C ILE A 41 -3.18 -6.67 -6.98
N SER A 42 -4.26 -7.46 -7.02
CA SER A 42 -4.83 -8.01 -8.26
C SER A 42 -5.23 -6.96 -9.30
N GLU A 43 -5.58 -5.75 -8.85
CA GLU A 43 -5.94 -4.61 -9.70
C GLU A 43 -4.99 -3.42 -9.53
N ALA A 44 -3.86 -3.61 -8.87
CA ALA A 44 -2.90 -2.54 -8.64
C ALA A 44 -2.08 -2.29 -9.91
N ASP A 45 -1.94 -1.02 -10.30
CA ASP A 45 -0.98 -0.61 -11.33
C ASP A 45 0.43 -0.49 -10.71
N VAL A 46 0.49 -0.06 -9.44
CA VAL A 46 1.73 0.13 -8.68
C VAL A 46 1.57 -0.47 -7.29
N VAL A 47 2.58 -1.23 -6.84
CA VAL A 47 2.64 -1.82 -5.51
C VAL A 47 3.84 -1.26 -4.75
N LEU A 48 3.58 -0.70 -3.57
CA LEU A 48 4.57 -0.27 -2.59
C LEU A 48 4.69 -1.36 -1.52
N VAL A 49 5.91 -1.81 -1.26
CA VAL A 49 6.21 -2.86 -0.27
C VAL A 49 7.36 -2.43 0.61
N ASN A 50 7.28 -2.71 1.91
CA ASN A 50 8.43 -2.66 2.81
C ASN A 50 8.87 -4.08 3.17
N LYS A 51 8.05 -4.77 3.96
CA LYS A 51 8.16 -6.20 4.24
C LYS A 51 6.79 -6.85 4.04
N VAL A 52 6.78 -8.08 3.56
CA VAL A 52 5.59 -8.93 3.36
C VAL A 52 5.96 -10.37 3.65
#